data_AF-A0A928IUR8-F1
#
_entry.id   AF-A0A928IUR8-F1
#
_cell.length_a   1.000
_cell.length_b   1.000
_cell.length_c   1.000
_cell.angle_alpha   90.00
_cell.angle_beta   90.00
_cell.angle_gamma   90.00
#
_symmetry.space_group_name_H-M   'P 1'
#
loop_
_entity.id
_entity.type
_entity.pdbx_description
1 polymer ?
#
loop_
_entity_poly.entity_id
_entity_poly.type
_entity_poly.pdbx_seq_one_letter_code
_entity_poly.pdbx_strand_id
1 'polypeptide(L)'
;MFFFKKTVEEKIEKWVEDRNAGKLIKMATRDNNHVNRAKAYDALGRVRIKECLETLLDCFKLDETDIVRHAAARGLAQLATRKEFDAIQHFIDDEQNPKVKEALKVALLEAKERTPRW
;
A
#
# COMPACT_ATOMS: atom_id res chain seq x y z
N MET A 1 14.31 34.89 -6.55
CA MET A 1 13.02 34.15 -6.46
C MET A 1 13.36 32.69 -6.20
N PHE A 2 13.22 32.21 -4.96
CA PHE A 2 13.54 30.82 -4.62
C PHE A 2 12.33 29.93 -4.94
N PHE A 3 12.44 29.07 -5.95
CA PHE A 3 11.47 28.00 -6.19
C PHE A 3 11.74 26.86 -5.19
N PHE A 4 11.02 26.82 -4.08
CA PHE A 4 10.98 25.61 -3.25
C PHE A 4 10.23 24.52 -4.03
N LYS A 5 10.96 23.52 -4.51
CA LYS A 5 10.34 22.31 -5.05
C LYS A 5 9.67 21.58 -3.88
N LYS A 6 8.38 21.24 -4.03
CA LYS A 6 7.65 20.44 -3.05
C LYS A 6 8.39 19.15 -2.72
N THR A 7 8.38 18.76 -1.44
CA THR A 7 8.93 17.48 -0.97
C THR A 7 8.13 16.30 -1.53
N VAL A 8 8.63 15.08 -1.35
CA VAL A 8 7.90 13.88 -1.81
C VAL A 8 6.63 13.70 -0.96
N GLU A 9 6.73 13.96 0.33
CA GLU A 9 5.63 13.90 1.30
C GLU A 9 4.51 14.86 0.91
N GLU A 10 4.83 16.13 0.65
CA GLU A 10 3.85 17.13 0.23
C GLU A 10 3.18 16.77 -1.10
N LYS A 11 3.90 16.10 -2.01
CA LYS A 11 3.31 15.59 -3.26
C LYS A 11 2.35 14.44 -3.00
N ILE A 12 2.74 13.48 -2.15
CA ILE A 12 1.92 12.33 -1.80
C ILE A 12 0.64 12.78 -1.10
N GLU A 13 0.73 13.67 -0.11
CA GLU A 13 -0.45 14.20 0.58
C GLU A 13 -1.41 14.89 -0.40
N LYS A 14 -0.87 15.74 -1.30
CA LYS A 14 -1.69 16.35 -2.35
C LYS A 14 -2.36 15.29 -3.25
N TRP A 15 -1.67 14.21 -3.60
CA TRP A 15 -2.27 13.15 -4.41
C TRP A 15 -3.29 12.32 -3.65
N VAL A 16 -3.17 12.20 -2.32
CA VAL A 16 -4.19 11.58 -1.48
C VAL A 16 -5.44 12.46 -1.44
N GLU A 17 -5.28 13.76 -1.21
CA GLU A 17 -6.37 14.75 -1.24
C GLU A 17 -7.08 14.78 -2.59
N ASP A 18 -6.32 14.84 -3.69
CA ASP A 18 -6.83 14.82 -5.05
C ASP A 18 -7.35 13.43 -5.48
N ARG A 19 -7.27 12.41 -4.60
CA ARG A 19 -7.56 10.98 -4.88
C ARG A 19 -6.88 10.46 -6.16
N ASN A 20 -5.67 10.92 -6.44
CA ASN A 20 -4.91 10.60 -7.64
C ASN A 20 -4.15 9.27 -7.51
N ALA A 21 -4.89 8.16 -7.60
CA ALA A 21 -4.32 6.81 -7.55
C ALA A 21 -3.24 6.58 -8.62
N GLY A 22 -3.41 7.09 -9.85
CA GLY A 22 -2.46 6.87 -10.94
C GLY A 22 -1.04 7.38 -10.64
N LYS A 23 -0.91 8.56 -10.01
CA LYS A 23 0.41 9.09 -9.61
C LYS A 23 1.01 8.29 -8.45
N LEU A 24 0.18 7.88 -7.49
CA LEU A 24 0.62 7.04 -6.37
C LEU A 24 1.10 5.67 -6.86
N ILE A 25 0.34 5.00 -7.74
CA ILE A 25 0.71 3.71 -8.35
C ILE A 25 2.02 3.84 -9.12
N LYS A 26 2.18 4.91 -9.91
CA LYS A 26 3.42 5.15 -10.66
C LYS A 26 4.63 5.29 -9.73
N MET A 27 4.50 6.00 -8.62
CA MET A 27 5.57 6.14 -7.63
C MET A 27 5.83 4.81 -6.91
N ALA A 28 4.78 4.14 -6.45
CA ALA A 28 4.86 2.86 -5.74
C ALA A 28 5.59 1.78 -6.55
N THR A 29 5.42 1.76 -7.87
CA THR A 29 5.94 0.67 -8.73
C THR A 29 7.21 1.02 -9.50
N ARG A 30 7.59 2.30 -9.63
CA ARG A 30 8.69 2.72 -10.52
C ARG A 30 9.72 3.66 -9.89
N ASP A 31 9.53 4.10 -8.65
CA ASP A 31 10.52 4.98 -7.99
C ASP A 31 11.74 4.17 -7.53
N ASN A 32 12.95 4.66 -7.84
CA ASN A 32 14.18 3.98 -7.48
C ASN A 32 14.44 4.01 -5.96
N ASN A 33 13.87 4.98 -5.25
CA ASN A 33 14.01 5.08 -3.81
C ASN A 33 12.90 4.27 -3.11
N HIS A 34 13.30 3.21 -2.41
CA HIS A 34 12.39 2.34 -1.66
C HIS A 34 11.57 3.10 -0.60
N VAL A 35 12.09 4.20 -0.03
CA VAL A 35 11.33 5.04 0.92
C VAL A 35 10.17 5.75 0.22
N ASN A 36 10.37 6.22 -1.01
CA ASN A 36 9.30 6.85 -1.81
C ASN A 36 8.25 5.81 -2.18
N ARG A 37 8.68 4.60 -2.60
CA ARG A 37 7.76 3.49 -2.87
C ARG A 37 6.94 3.13 -1.64
N ALA A 38 7.57 2.95 -0.49
CA ALA A 38 6.89 2.64 0.77
C ALA A 38 5.84 3.71 1.13
N LYS A 39 6.18 5.00 1.04
CA LYS A 39 5.22 6.09 1.28
C LYS A 39 4.05 6.06 0.30
N ALA A 40 4.32 5.76 -0.98
CA ALA A 40 3.27 5.64 -1.98
C ALA A 40 2.34 4.46 -1.72
N TYR A 41 2.86 3.28 -1.37
CA TYR A 41 2.03 2.11 -1.00
C TYR A 41 1.15 2.37 0.22
N ASP A 42 1.66 3.04 1.25
CA ASP A 42 0.84 3.42 2.40
C ASP A 42 -0.29 4.38 2.00
N ALA A 43 0.01 5.35 1.15
CA ALA A 43 -0.95 6.32 0.63
C ALA A 43 -2.01 5.67 -0.29
N LEU A 44 -1.69 4.59 -1.01
CA LEU A 44 -2.66 3.83 -1.81
C LEU A 44 -3.80 3.26 -0.95
N GLY A 45 -3.53 2.83 0.28
CA GLY A 45 -4.57 2.42 1.23
C GLY A 45 -5.46 3.58 1.67
N ARG A 46 -4.87 4.77 1.85
CA ARG A 46 -5.55 5.99 2.33
C ARG A 46 -6.52 6.60 1.32
N VAL A 47 -6.26 6.48 0.01
CA VAL A 47 -7.19 6.98 -1.02
C VAL A 47 -8.48 6.15 -1.14
N ARG A 48 -8.45 4.92 -0.60
CA ARG A 48 -9.56 3.96 -0.57
C ARG A 48 -10.25 3.76 -1.92
N ILE A 49 -9.44 3.62 -2.97
CA ILE A 49 -9.87 3.33 -4.35
C ILE A 49 -9.62 1.85 -4.61
N LYS A 50 -10.65 1.11 -5.02
CA LYS A 50 -10.61 -0.36 -5.14
C LYS A 50 -9.51 -0.82 -6.12
N GLU A 51 -9.29 -0.05 -7.18
CA GLU A 51 -8.29 -0.28 -8.22
C GLU A 51 -6.85 -0.31 -7.66
N CYS A 52 -6.62 0.24 -6.46
CA CYS A 52 -5.33 0.15 -5.78
C CYS A 52 -5.05 -1.25 -5.17
N LEU A 53 -6.07 -2.10 -5.01
CA LEU A 53 -5.92 -3.42 -4.36
C LEU A 53 -4.94 -4.32 -5.09
N GLU A 54 -5.04 -4.39 -6.41
CA GLU A 54 -4.14 -5.23 -7.23
C GLU A 54 -2.69 -4.77 -7.07
N THR A 55 -2.45 -3.45 -7.14
CA THR A 55 -1.11 -2.88 -6.92
C THR A 55 -0.57 -3.20 -5.52
N LEU A 56 -1.41 -3.12 -4.48
CA LEU A 56 -1.01 -3.45 -3.11
C LEU A 56 -0.66 -4.93 -2.95
N LEU A 57 -1.41 -5.84 -3.57
CA LEU A 57 -1.15 -7.29 -3.53
C LEU A 57 0.09 -7.67 -4.33
N ASP A 58 0.29 -7.07 -5.51
CA ASP A 58 1.44 -7.37 -6.35
C ASP A 58 2.77 -6.89 -5.75
N CYS A 59 2.73 -5.93 -4.82
CA CYS A 59 3.92 -5.51 -4.06
C CYS A 59 4.66 -6.70 -3.42
N PHE A 60 3.94 -7.70 -2.92
CA PHE A 60 4.53 -8.85 -2.23
C PHE A 60 5.25 -9.82 -3.16
N LYS A 61 4.94 -9.77 -4.47
CA LYS A 61 5.61 -10.56 -5.51
C LYS A 61 6.77 -9.80 -6.16
N LEU A 62 6.69 -8.47 -6.20
CA LEU A 62 7.55 -7.63 -7.03
C LEU A 62 8.59 -6.82 -6.25
N ASP A 63 8.37 -6.54 -4.95
CA ASP A 63 9.30 -5.73 -4.15
C ASP A 63 9.97 -6.55 -3.05
N GLU A 64 11.29 -6.68 -3.15
CA GLU A 64 12.12 -7.41 -2.19
C GLU A 64 12.39 -6.59 -0.90
N THR A 65 12.05 -5.31 -0.87
CA THR A 65 12.35 -4.43 0.27
C THR A 65 11.30 -4.56 1.37
N ASP A 66 11.72 -5.05 2.55
CA ASP A 66 10.83 -5.29 3.69
C ASP A 66 9.99 -4.06 4.10
N ILE A 67 10.57 -2.86 4.11
CA ILE A 67 9.82 -1.64 4.47
C ILE A 67 8.73 -1.30 3.45
N VAL A 68 8.93 -1.67 2.19
CA VAL A 68 7.94 -1.46 1.13
C VAL A 68 6.80 -2.46 1.29
N ARG A 69 7.10 -3.76 1.46
CA ARG A 69 6.07 -4.79 1.72
C ARG A 69 5.29 -4.51 3.01
N HIS A 70 5.96 -4.05 4.06
CA HIS A 70 5.29 -3.62 5.30
C HIS A 70 4.31 -2.47 5.05
N ALA A 71 4.69 -1.48 4.24
CA ALA A 71 3.80 -0.38 3.88
C ALA A 71 2.62 -0.84 3.01
N ALA A 72 2.84 -1.76 2.08
CA ALA A 72 1.76 -2.39 1.32
C ALA A 72 0.78 -3.15 2.21
N ALA A 73 1.28 -3.87 3.23
CA ALA A 73 0.42 -4.55 4.22
C ALA A 73 -0.46 -3.56 4.99
N ARG A 74 0.11 -2.41 5.42
CA ARG A 74 -0.66 -1.32 6.03
C ARG A 74 -1.68 -0.70 5.07
N GLY A 75 -1.35 -0.60 3.79
CA GLY A 75 -2.28 -0.16 2.76
C GLY A 75 -3.46 -1.12 2.61
N LEU A 76 -3.19 -2.43 2.57
CA LEU A 76 -4.20 -3.48 2.56
C LEU A 76 -5.10 -3.42 3.80
N ALA A 77 -4.55 -3.20 4.99
CA ALA A 77 -5.37 -3.10 6.20
C ALA A 77 -6.46 -2.02 6.13
N GLN A 78 -6.24 -0.95 5.35
CA GLN A 78 -7.19 0.16 5.20
C GLN A 78 -8.24 -0.07 4.10
N LEU A 79 -7.89 -0.88 3.09
CA LEU A 79 -8.62 -0.99 1.83
C LEU A 79 -9.21 -2.38 1.57
N ALA A 80 -8.52 -3.44 1.98
CA ALA A 80 -8.94 -4.82 1.77
C ALA A 80 -10.26 -5.12 2.47
N THR A 81 -10.99 -6.04 1.86
CA THR A 81 -12.28 -6.55 2.31
C THR A 81 -12.22 -8.06 2.39
N ARG A 82 -13.32 -8.69 2.82
CA ARG A 82 -13.42 -10.15 2.89
C ARG A 82 -13.07 -10.85 1.57
N LYS A 83 -13.21 -10.18 0.41
CA LYS A 83 -12.88 -10.73 -0.91
C LYS A 83 -11.39 -11.02 -1.09
N GLU A 84 -10.52 -10.27 -0.42
CA GLU A 84 -9.06 -10.42 -0.53
C GLU A 84 -8.48 -11.36 0.53
N PHE A 85 -9.33 -12.01 1.35
CA PHE A 85 -8.90 -12.82 2.48
C PHE A 85 -7.92 -13.94 2.09
N ASP A 86 -8.27 -14.76 1.10
CA ASP A 86 -7.45 -15.91 0.70
C ASP A 86 -6.11 -15.45 0.10
N ALA A 87 -6.11 -14.35 -0.65
CA ALA A 87 -4.89 -13.77 -1.21
C ALA A 87 -3.94 -13.25 -0.11
N ILE A 88 -4.48 -12.53 0.88
CA ILE A 88 -3.69 -12.04 2.02
C ILE A 88 -3.17 -13.22 2.86
N GLN A 89 -3.98 -14.25 3.08
CA GLN A 89 -3.56 -15.45 3.81
C GLN A 89 -2.38 -16.14 3.11
N HIS A 90 -2.43 -16.29 1.79
CA HIS A 90 -1.32 -16.86 1.03
C HIS A 90 -0.01 -16.07 1.23
N PHE A 91 -0.07 -14.73 1.19
CA PHE A 91 1.12 -13.91 1.46
C PHE A 91 1.62 -13.99 2.91
N ILE A 92 0.75 -14.25 3.89
CA ILE A 92 1.18 -14.49 5.29
C ILE A 92 2.01 -15.77 5.39
N ASP A 93 1.61 -16.80 4.65
CA ASP A 93 2.27 -18.10 4.69
C ASP A 93 3.67 -18.00 4.07
N ASP A 94 3.81 -17.27 2.95
CA ASP A 94 5.06 -17.11 2.20
C ASP A 94 6.01 -16.02 2.73
N GLU A 95 5.52 -15.07 3.55
CA GLU A 95 6.36 -13.96 4.03
C GLU A 95 7.38 -14.43 5.08
N GLN A 96 8.64 -14.05 4.90
CA GLN A 96 9.72 -14.47 5.80
C GLN A 96 10.02 -13.41 6.87
N ASN A 97 9.76 -12.14 6.59
CA ASN A 97 10.00 -11.07 7.55
C ASN A 97 8.87 -11.05 8.61
N PRO A 98 9.18 -11.21 9.91
CA PRO A 98 8.17 -11.30 10.96
C PRO A 98 7.36 -10.01 11.13
N LYS A 99 7.96 -8.84 10.87
CA LYS A 99 7.25 -7.55 10.96
C LYS A 99 6.24 -7.39 9.81
N VAL A 100 6.63 -7.79 8.59
CA VAL A 100 5.73 -7.77 7.44
C VAL A 100 4.58 -8.78 7.64
N LYS A 101 4.91 -9.98 8.11
CA LYS A 101 3.92 -11.03 8.43
C LYS A 101 2.89 -10.54 9.45
N GLU A 102 3.32 -9.85 10.50
CA GLU A 102 2.41 -9.30 11.51
C GLU A 102 1.50 -8.20 10.91
N ALA A 103 2.05 -7.32 10.09
CA ALA A 103 1.25 -6.30 9.40
C ALA A 103 0.20 -6.93 8.45
N LEU A 104 0.55 -8.02 7.76
CA LEU A 104 -0.40 -8.77 6.92
C LEU A 104 -1.51 -9.44 7.75
N LYS A 105 -1.20 -9.99 8.93
CA LYS A 105 -2.22 -10.54 9.84
C LYS A 105 -3.20 -9.47 10.32
N VAL A 106 -2.70 -8.28 10.66
CA VAL A 106 -3.55 -7.12 10.97
C VAL A 106 -4.44 -6.80 9.77
N ALA A 107 -3.87 -6.76 8.56
CA ALA A 107 -4.66 -6.51 7.35
C ALA A 107 -5.74 -7.56 7.12
N LEU A 108 -5.45 -8.83 7.37
CA LEU A 108 -6.41 -9.94 7.24
C LEU A 108 -7.56 -9.83 8.24
N LEU A 109 -7.26 -9.45 9.49
CA LEU A 109 -8.27 -9.23 10.54
C LEU A 109 -9.22 -8.09 10.15
N GLU A 110 -8.65 -6.95 9.77
CA GLU A 110 -9.39 -5.77 9.33
C GLU A 110 -10.26 -6.07 8.09
N ALA A 111 -9.72 -6.83 7.15
CA ALA A 111 -10.43 -7.24 5.94
C ALA A 111 -11.64 -8.14 6.27
N LYS A 112 -11.54 -9.01 7.29
CA LYS A 112 -12.63 -9.90 7.72
C LYS A 112 -13.83 -9.12 8.25
N GLU A 113 -13.59 -8.01 8.93
CA GLU A 113 -14.63 -7.17 9.52
C GLU A 113 -15.23 -6.17 8.51
N ARG A 114 -14.54 -5.93 7.39
CA ARG A 114 -14.93 -4.93 6.40
C ARG A 114 -15.81 -5.51 5.30
N THR A 115 -17.10 -5.17 5.37
CA THR A 115 -18.02 -5.27 4.21
C THR A 115 -17.70 -4.13 3.23
N PRO A 116 -17.56 -4.39 1.92
CA PRO A 116 -17.31 -3.33 0.95
C PRO A 116 -18.41 -2.25 1.01
N ARG A 117 -18.00 -0.98 1.15
CA ARG A 117 -18.88 0.20 1.11
C ARG A 117 -18.57 1.06 -0.12
N TRP A 118 -18.44 0.39 -1.26
CA TRP A 118 -18.29 1.00 -2.57
C TRP A 118 -19.31 0.38 -3.52
#